data_AF-A0A933MAI9-F1
#
_entry.id   AF-A0A933MAI9-F1
#
_cell.length_a   1.000
_cell.length_b   1.000
_cell.length_c   1.000
_cell.angle_alpha   90.00
_cell.angle_beta   90.00
_cell.angle_gamma   90.00
#
_symmetry.space_group_name_H-M   'P 1'
#
loop_
_entity.id
_entity.type
_entity.pdbx_description
1 polymer ?
#
loop_
_entity_poly.entity_id
_entity_poly.type
_entity_poly.pdbx_seq_one_letter_code
_entity_poly.pdbx_strand_id
1 'polypeptide(L)'
;MNRRQFLTLGGIAAAAAALGACAPPREWVKRTRGDDSWIPAPPVSDQVWRTLNRLTFAPRAEELARANEIGRDAWIEEQLAPETLDDWECDARTRGMDTLWMDADLALNVRTEAVKPELQGARLVRAVYSRRQLYENVVEFWTDHFSISIDKFDCLWLKVVDDRDVIRKHAFGNFPDLLWASMHSPAMLHYLDNQENFAHAPNENYARELLELHSLGVDAGY
;
A
#
# COMPACT_ATOMS: atom_id res chain seq x y z
N MET A 1 39.62 31.60 -14.64
CA MET A 1 39.40 30.77 -13.43
C MET A 1 40.58 29.81 -13.31
N ASN A 2 41.36 29.88 -12.24
CA ASN A 2 42.64 29.15 -12.14
C ASN A 2 42.42 27.71 -11.62
N ARG A 3 43.24 26.72 -12.05
CA ARG A 3 43.07 25.28 -11.71
C ARG A 3 42.92 25.01 -10.21
N ARG A 4 43.60 25.81 -9.37
CA ARG A 4 43.49 25.73 -7.91
C ARG A 4 42.11 26.12 -7.37
N GLN A 5 41.43 27.10 -7.97
CA GLN A 5 40.09 27.55 -7.57
C GLN A 5 39.02 26.53 -7.96
N PHE A 6 39.17 25.85 -9.10
CA PHE A 6 38.24 24.80 -9.53
C PHE A 6 38.29 23.58 -8.59
N LEU A 7 39.48 23.18 -8.15
CA LEU A 7 39.64 22.08 -7.20
C LEU A 7 39.15 22.41 -5.79
N THR A 8 39.28 23.67 -5.35
CA THR A 8 38.73 24.09 -4.04
C THR A 8 37.21 24.21 -4.06
N LEU A 9 36.61 24.75 -5.12
CA LEU A 9 35.16 24.77 -5.30
C LEU A 9 34.56 23.37 -5.46
N GLY A 10 35.21 22.50 -6.25
CA GLY A 10 34.79 21.11 -6.43
C GLY A 10 34.89 20.30 -5.14
N GLY A 11 35.95 20.52 -4.33
CA GLY A 11 36.11 19.88 -3.02
C GLY A 11 35.08 20.32 -1.99
N ILE A 12 34.71 21.60 -1.97
CA ILE A 12 33.69 22.12 -1.05
C ILE A 12 32.28 21.62 -1.44
N ALA A 13 31.96 21.59 -2.73
CA ALA A 13 30.68 21.06 -3.22
C ALA A 13 30.53 19.55 -2.95
N ALA A 14 31.60 18.77 -3.13
CA ALA A 14 31.60 17.33 -2.82
C ALA A 14 31.50 17.05 -1.30
N ALA A 15 32.14 17.87 -0.46
CA ALA A 15 32.05 17.75 1.00
C ALA A 15 30.65 18.13 1.53
N ALA A 16 29.99 19.13 0.96
CA ALA A 16 28.64 19.51 1.35
C ALA A 16 27.60 18.45 1.00
N ALA A 17 27.73 17.79 -0.17
CA ALA A 17 26.87 16.67 -0.56
C ALA A 17 27.10 15.42 0.31
N ALA A 18 28.35 15.16 0.73
CA ALA A 18 28.67 14.03 1.59
C ALA A 18 28.20 14.21 3.05
N LEU A 19 28.15 15.45 3.57
CA LEU A 19 27.70 15.71 4.93
C LEU A 19 26.16 15.71 5.09
N GLY A 20 25.41 15.97 4.01
CA GLY A 20 23.95 15.82 4.00
C GLY A 20 23.49 14.35 4.01
N ALA A 21 24.29 13.44 3.46
CA ALA A 21 23.96 12.02 3.29
C ALA A 21 24.25 11.16 4.53
N CYS A 22 24.95 11.69 5.55
CA CYS A 22 25.37 10.94 6.75
C CYS A 22 24.61 11.32 8.03
N ALA A 23 23.59 12.19 7.94
CA ALA A 23 22.70 12.40 9.08
C ALA A 23 21.93 11.09 9.35
N PRO A 24 21.93 10.55 10.58
CA PRO A 24 21.17 9.34 10.88
C PRO A 24 19.69 9.59 10.50
N PRO A 25 19.01 8.63 9.83
CA PRO A 25 17.61 8.79 9.41
C PRO A 25 16.67 9.28 10.53
N ARG A 26 17.04 9.01 11.79
CA ARG A 26 16.34 9.45 13.00
C ARG A 26 16.13 10.96 13.13
N GLU A 27 17.04 11.81 12.67
CA GLU A 27 16.86 13.27 12.77
C GLU A 27 15.89 13.82 11.70
N TRP A 28 15.77 13.15 10.55
CA TRP A 28 14.77 13.47 9.53
C TRP A 28 13.36 13.03 9.94
N VAL A 29 13.24 11.88 10.60
CA VAL A 29 11.97 11.37 11.14
C VAL A 29 11.37 12.28 12.21
N LYS A 30 12.20 13.00 12.98
CA LYS A 30 11.71 14.03 13.92
C LYS A 30 11.10 15.25 13.21
N ARG A 31 11.37 15.44 11.92
CA ARG A 31 10.96 16.60 11.13
C ARG A 31 9.64 16.39 10.36
N THR A 32 9.01 15.22 10.48
CA THR A 32 7.85 14.85 9.65
C THR A 32 6.57 14.56 10.43
N ARG A 33 6.48 14.93 11.70
CA ARG A 33 5.15 15.11 12.26
C ARG A 33 4.54 16.32 11.57
N GLY A 34 3.75 16.07 10.52
CA GLY A 34 2.72 16.99 10.07
C GLY A 34 1.92 17.46 11.27
N ASP A 35 1.32 18.64 11.21
CA ASP A 35 0.63 19.23 12.36
C ASP A 35 -0.39 18.22 12.95
N ASP A 36 -0.04 17.63 14.10
CA ASP A 36 -0.87 16.70 14.89
C ASP A 36 -2.03 17.44 15.59
N SER A 37 -2.28 18.70 15.23
CA SER A 37 -3.38 19.48 15.80
C SER A 37 -4.71 18.78 15.55
N TRP A 38 -5.48 18.63 16.63
CA TRP A 38 -6.84 18.13 16.53
C TRP A 38 -7.66 19.09 15.65
N ILE A 39 -8.23 18.56 14.56
CA ILE A 39 -9.13 19.30 13.69
C ILE A 39 -10.52 19.28 14.33
N PRO A 40 -11.06 20.42 14.81
CA PRO A 40 -12.47 20.48 15.16
C PRO A 40 -13.30 20.11 13.94
N ALA A 41 -14.10 19.06 14.05
CA ALA A 41 -14.94 18.59 12.96
C ALA A 41 -15.82 19.75 12.43
N PRO A 42 -15.63 20.19 11.18
CA PRO A 42 -16.53 21.13 10.52
C PRO A 42 -17.96 20.59 10.47
N PRO A 43 -18.95 21.47 10.21
CA PRO A 43 -20.34 21.03 10.03
C PRO A 43 -20.47 19.95 8.96
N VAL A 44 -21.39 18.99 9.14
CA VAL A 44 -21.63 17.90 8.18
C VAL A 44 -22.01 18.42 6.77
N SER A 45 -22.49 19.66 6.66
CA SER A 45 -22.77 20.28 5.36
C SER A 45 -21.53 20.52 4.50
N ASP A 46 -20.34 20.62 5.12
CA ASP A 46 -19.07 20.81 4.44
C ASP A 46 -18.78 19.62 3.51
N GLN A 47 -18.72 19.90 2.21
CA GLN A 47 -18.50 18.88 1.19
C GLN A 47 -17.05 18.40 1.18
N VAL A 48 -16.08 19.29 1.43
CA VAL A 48 -14.66 18.93 1.49
C VAL A 48 -14.43 17.99 2.68
N TRP A 49 -14.92 18.37 3.85
CA TRP A 49 -14.80 17.54 5.05
C TRP A 49 -15.43 16.16 4.87
N ARG A 50 -16.64 16.08 4.32
CA ARG A 50 -17.30 14.80 4.04
C ARG A 50 -16.52 13.94 3.05
N THR A 51 -15.97 14.55 1.99
CA THR A 51 -15.14 13.83 1.02
C THR A 51 -13.92 13.23 1.70
N LEU A 52 -13.18 14.02 2.49
CA LEU A 52 -12.00 13.51 3.18
C LEU A 52 -12.34 12.38 4.16
N ASN A 53 -13.43 12.49 4.93
CA ASN A 53 -13.85 11.42 5.85
C ASN A 53 -14.24 10.10 5.15
N ARG A 54 -14.62 10.15 3.86
CA ARG A 54 -15.01 8.95 3.11
C ARG A 54 -13.86 8.38 2.28
N LEU A 55 -12.92 9.23 1.88
CA LEU A 55 -11.84 8.88 0.95
C LEU A 55 -10.47 8.78 1.62
N THR A 56 -10.35 9.10 2.90
CA THR A 56 -9.13 8.92 3.71
C THR A 56 -9.41 8.03 4.92
N PHE A 57 -8.37 7.50 5.57
CA PHE A 57 -8.54 6.79 6.84
C PHE A 57 -8.90 7.75 7.98
N ALA A 58 -8.25 8.91 8.00
CA ALA A 58 -8.54 10.02 8.88
C ALA A 58 -7.96 11.30 8.26
N PRO A 59 -8.77 12.35 8.02
CA PRO A 59 -8.27 13.58 7.41
C PRO A 59 -7.22 14.26 8.30
N ARG A 60 -6.02 14.53 7.75
CA ARG A 60 -5.00 15.36 8.41
C ARG A 60 -5.25 16.84 8.16
N ALA A 61 -4.68 17.68 9.03
CA ALA A 61 -4.85 19.13 8.93
C ALA A 61 -4.31 19.67 7.60
N GLU A 62 -3.17 19.13 7.15
CA GLU A 62 -2.57 19.44 5.86
C GLU A 62 -3.42 19.01 4.66
N GLU A 63 -4.10 17.87 4.74
CA GLU A 63 -4.98 17.38 3.68
C GLU A 63 -6.24 18.22 3.58
N LEU A 64 -6.81 18.61 4.73
CA LEU A 64 -7.93 19.55 4.78
C LEU A 64 -7.55 20.92 4.23
N ALA A 65 -6.38 21.45 4.61
CA ALA A 65 -5.87 22.71 4.08
C ALA A 65 -5.68 22.64 2.56
N ARG A 66 -5.08 21.56 2.06
CA ARG A 66 -4.88 21.33 0.62
C ARG A 66 -6.20 21.24 -0.13
N ALA A 67 -7.16 20.44 0.36
CA ALA A 67 -8.45 20.28 -0.29
C ALA A 67 -9.29 21.57 -0.28
N ASN A 68 -9.15 22.41 0.75
CA ASN A 68 -9.76 23.74 0.79
C ASN A 68 -9.08 24.73 -0.18
N GLU A 69 -7.77 24.60 -0.40
CA GLU A 69 -7.01 25.45 -1.32
C GLU A 69 -7.36 25.15 -2.79
N ILE A 70 -7.33 23.87 -3.19
CA ILE A 70 -7.53 23.48 -4.60
C ILE A 70 -8.99 23.16 -4.93
N GLY A 71 -9.83 22.98 -3.92
CA GLY A 71 -11.21 22.53 -4.05
C GLY A 71 -11.34 21.01 -4.11
N ARG A 72 -12.53 20.52 -3.75
CA ARG A 72 -12.86 19.09 -3.64
C ARG A 72 -12.50 18.29 -4.90
N ASP A 73 -12.97 18.73 -6.06
CA ASP A 73 -12.86 17.93 -7.29
C ASP A 73 -11.39 17.83 -7.74
N ALA A 74 -10.64 18.93 -7.66
CA ALA A 74 -9.20 18.90 -7.95
C ALA A 74 -8.42 18.02 -6.97
N TRP A 75 -8.82 17.97 -5.70
CA TRP A 75 -8.22 17.06 -4.72
C TRP A 75 -8.52 15.59 -5.04
N ILE A 76 -9.74 15.26 -5.47
CA ILE A 76 -10.09 13.89 -5.91
C ILE A 76 -9.23 13.48 -7.10
N GLU A 77 -9.11 14.35 -8.12
CA GLU A 77 -8.25 14.08 -9.28
C GLU A 77 -6.77 13.89 -8.90
N GLU A 78 -6.26 14.68 -7.95
CA GLU A 78 -4.90 14.51 -7.40
C GLU A 78 -4.72 13.12 -6.75
N GLN A 79 -5.72 12.63 -6.03
CA GLN A 79 -5.70 11.33 -5.36
C GLN A 79 -5.88 10.13 -6.31
N LEU A 80 -6.53 10.32 -7.46
CA LEU A 80 -6.66 9.31 -8.50
C LEU A 80 -5.36 9.10 -9.29
N ALA A 81 -4.38 9.99 -9.14
CA ALA A 81 -3.04 9.89 -9.72
C ALA A 81 -1.95 9.72 -8.64
N PRO A 82 -1.95 8.60 -7.88
CA PRO A 82 -1.13 8.42 -6.69
C PRO A 82 0.39 8.48 -6.97
N GLU A 83 0.82 8.16 -8.18
CA GLU A 83 2.21 8.28 -8.65
C GLU A 83 2.71 9.72 -8.70
N THR A 84 1.81 10.70 -8.77
CA THR A 84 2.15 12.14 -8.75
C THR A 84 2.37 12.67 -7.33
N LEU A 85 1.88 11.93 -6.33
CA LEU A 85 2.01 12.28 -4.92
C LEU A 85 3.35 11.78 -4.37
N ASP A 86 4.15 12.72 -3.88
CA ASP A 86 5.41 12.43 -3.19
C ASP A 86 5.13 11.82 -1.83
N ASP A 87 5.38 10.52 -1.70
CA ASP A 87 5.08 9.71 -0.53
C ASP A 87 6.34 9.27 0.26
N TRP A 88 7.42 10.04 0.10
CA TRP A 88 8.75 9.71 0.63
C TRP A 88 8.76 9.37 2.14
N GLU A 89 7.90 10.00 2.93
CA GLU A 89 7.84 9.80 4.37
C GLU A 89 7.35 8.40 4.73
N CYS A 90 6.29 7.96 4.05
CA CYS A 90 5.72 6.64 4.15
C CYS A 90 6.72 5.59 3.62
N ASP A 91 7.32 5.85 2.46
CA ASP A 91 8.33 5.00 1.86
C ASP A 91 9.54 4.83 2.78
N ALA A 92 10.00 5.89 3.44
CA ALA A 92 11.12 5.83 4.38
C ALA A 92 10.81 4.97 5.62
N ARG A 93 9.55 4.94 6.07
CA ARG A 93 9.10 4.15 7.23
C ARG A 93 8.91 2.67 6.91
N THR A 94 8.48 2.37 5.67
CA THR A 94 8.29 0.98 5.22
C THR A 94 9.56 0.36 4.63
N ARG A 95 10.59 1.16 4.30
CA ARG A 95 11.84 0.68 3.70
C ARG A 95 12.55 -0.42 4.49
N GLY A 96 12.48 -0.38 5.82
CA GLY A 96 13.13 -1.38 6.69
C GLY A 96 12.30 -2.64 6.94
N MET A 97 11.13 -2.77 6.30
CA MET A 97 10.27 -3.94 6.37
C MET A 97 10.60 -4.85 5.19
N ASP A 98 11.71 -5.58 5.29
CA ASP A 98 12.32 -6.31 4.18
C ASP A 98 11.38 -7.38 3.59
N THR A 99 10.48 -7.93 4.40
CA THR A 99 9.54 -8.99 3.95
C THR A 99 8.55 -8.51 2.90
N LEU A 100 8.24 -7.21 2.85
CA LEU A 100 7.34 -6.63 1.83
C LEU A 100 7.89 -6.79 0.40
N TRP A 101 9.21 -6.98 0.29
CA TRP A 101 9.94 -7.02 -0.97
C TRP A 101 10.39 -8.43 -1.37
N MET A 102 10.02 -9.45 -0.59
CA MET A 102 10.32 -10.84 -0.93
C MET A 102 9.48 -11.30 -2.13
N ASP A 103 10.07 -12.15 -2.97
CA ASP A 103 9.29 -12.96 -3.91
C ASP A 103 8.70 -14.19 -3.19
N ALA A 104 7.80 -14.91 -3.89
CA ALA A 104 7.10 -16.04 -3.31
C ALA A 104 8.04 -17.20 -2.92
N ASP A 105 9.11 -17.43 -3.69
CA ASP A 105 10.06 -18.50 -3.41
C ASP A 105 10.85 -18.19 -2.14
N LEU A 106 11.38 -16.98 -2.03
CA LEU A 106 12.10 -16.53 -0.85
C LEU A 106 11.20 -16.54 0.39
N ALA A 107 9.95 -16.06 0.27
CA ALA A 107 9.00 -16.04 1.36
C ALA A 107 8.68 -17.45 1.88
N LEU A 108 8.45 -18.41 0.98
CA LEU A 108 8.17 -19.81 1.32
C LEU A 108 9.38 -20.61 1.80
N ASN A 109 10.59 -20.23 1.37
CA ASN A 109 11.83 -20.89 1.78
C ASN A 109 12.33 -20.39 3.13
N VAL A 110 12.25 -19.08 3.38
CA VAL A 110 12.73 -18.47 4.64
C VAL A 110 11.70 -18.63 5.75
N ARG A 111 10.41 -18.47 5.44
CA ARG A 111 9.30 -18.55 6.40
C ARG A 111 9.52 -17.73 7.68
N THR A 112 10.03 -16.52 7.53
CA THR A 112 10.32 -15.66 8.68
C THR A 112 9.04 -15.24 9.42
N GLU A 113 9.09 -15.23 10.75
CA GLU A 113 8.01 -14.72 11.61
C GLU A 113 7.83 -13.19 11.48
N ALA A 114 8.79 -12.50 10.84
CA ALA A 114 8.71 -11.06 10.60
C ALA A 114 7.60 -10.67 9.61
N VAL A 115 7.12 -11.59 8.77
CA VAL A 115 6.10 -11.28 7.75
C VAL A 115 4.84 -10.70 8.36
N LYS A 116 4.30 -11.33 9.43
CA LYS A 116 3.06 -10.89 10.07
C LYS A 116 3.15 -9.46 10.63
N PRO A 117 4.11 -9.14 11.53
CA PRO A 117 4.22 -7.79 12.07
C PRO A 117 4.63 -6.76 11.03
N GLU A 118 5.43 -7.10 10.02
CA GLU A 118 5.80 -6.16 8.96
C GLU A 118 4.63 -5.85 8.01
N LEU A 119 3.87 -6.85 7.57
CA LEU A 119 2.69 -6.63 6.73
C LEU A 119 1.63 -5.78 7.46
N GLN A 120 1.35 -6.12 8.72
CA GLN A 120 0.42 -5.35 9.56
C GLN A 120 0.95 -3.94 9.87
N GLY A 121 2.24 -3.82 10.18
CA GLY A 121 2.91 -2.56 10.42
C GLY A 121 2.90 -1.64 9.19
N ALA A 122 3.16 -2.20 8.00
CA ALA A 122 3.14 -1.47 6.75
C ALA A 122 1.76 -0.89 6.45
N ARG A 123 0.69 -1.66 6.69
CA ARG A 123 -0.69 -1.18 6.56
C ARG A 123 -0.94 0.03 7.46
N LEU A 124 -0.58 -0.05 8.73
CA LEU A 124 -0.75 1.06 9.67
C LEU A 124 0.10 2.28 9.29
N VAL A 125 1.35 2.06 8.90
CA VAL A 125 2.23 3.14 8.44
C VAL A 125 1.64 3.84 7.22
N ARG A 126 1.13 3.09 6.24
CA ARG A 126 0.52 3.67 5.04
C ARG A 126 -0.77 4.42 5.36
N ALA A 127 -1.64 3.86 6.20
CA ALA A 127 -2.86 4.53 6.62
C ALA A 127 -2.59 5.89 7.31
N VAL A 128 -1.53 5.96 8.12
CA VAL A 128 -1.18 7.17 8.90
C VAL A 128 -0.35 8.17 8.10
N TYR A 129 0.66 7.70 7.36
CA TYR A 129 1.69 8.56 6.79
C TYR A 129 1.59 8.71 5.27
N SER A 130 0.84 7.84 4.57
CA SER A 130 0.75 7.97 3.12
C SER A 130 -0.03 9.21 2.73
N ARG A 131 0.45 9.94 1.74
CA ARG A 131 -0.30 11.01 1.08
C ARG A 131 -1.28 10.47 0.03
N ARG A 132 -1.15 9.20 -0.34
CA ARG A 132 -1.99 8.48 -1.31
C ARG A 132 -3.20 7.83 -0.60
N GLN A 133 -3.93 8.62 0.18
CA GLN A 133 -4.98 8.12 1.07
C GLN A 133 -6.09 7.35 0.34
N LEU A 134 -6.54 7.87 -0.81
CA LEU A 134 -7.57 7.17 -1.60
C LEU A 134 -7.07 5.81 -2.10
N TYR A 135 -5.82 5.76 -2.56
CA TYR A 135 -5.21 4.53 -3.04
C TYR A 135 -5.10 3.48 -1.92
N GLU A 136 -4.65 3.86 -0.73
CA GLU A 136 -4.56 2.94 0.41
C GLU A 136 -5.94 2.45 0.90
N ASN A 137 -6.97 3.30 0.83
CA ASN A 137 -8.35 2.88 1.09
C ASN A 137 -8.87 1.86 0.07
N VAL A 138 -8.55 2.04 -1.21
CA VAL A 138 -8.94 1.09 -2.27
C VAL A 138 -8.15 -0.22 -2.17
N VAL A 139 -6.87 -0.17 -1.77
CA VAL A 139 -6.09 -1.36 -1.42
C VAL A 139 -6.75 -2.14 -0.28
N GLU A 140 -7.22 -1.46 0.77
CA GLU A 140 -7.95 -2.10 1.86
C GLU A 140 -9.25 -2.74 1.37
N PHE A 141 -10.04 -2.00 0.59
CA PHE A 141 -11.29 -2.51 0.01
C PHE A 141 -11.07 -3.80 -0.78
N TRP A 142 -10.05 -3.83 -1.65
CA TRP A 142 -9.75 -5.02 -2.45
C TRP A 142 -9.13 -6.16 -1.63
N THR A 143 -8.36 -5.84 -0.59
CA THR A 143 -7.84 -6.85 0.34
C THR A 143 -8.98 -7.53 1.09
N ASP A 144 -10.04 -6.80 1.44
CA ASP A 144 -11.25 -7.34 2.07
C ASP A 144 -12.12 -8.14 1.08
N HIS A 145 -12.28 -7.65 -0.16
CA HIS A 145 -13.05 -8.34 -1.20
C HIS A 145 -12.40 -9.65 -1.66
N PHE A 146 -11.09 -9.65 -1.87
CA PHE A 146 -10.29 -10.85 -2.17
C PHE A 146 -9.61 -11.38 -0.91
N SER A 147 -10.42 -11.63 0.12
CA SER A 147 -9.93 -12.01 1.44
C SER A 147 -9.11 -13.30 1.41
N ILE A 148 -7.95 -13.26 2.06
CA ILE A 148 -7.06 -14.40 2.30
C ILE A 148 -6.72 -14.43 3.79
N SER A 149 -7.12 -15.49 4.47
CA SER A 149 -6.75 -15.65 5.89
C SER A 149 -5.28 -16.02 6.02
N ILE A 150 -4.51 -15.15 6.66
CA ILE A 150 -3.09 -15.39 6.97
C ILE A 150 -2.87 -16.53 7.97
N ASP A 151 -3.92 -16.93 8.70
CA ASP A 151 -3.81 -18.03 9.68
C ASP A 151 -3.90 -19.42 9.01
N LYS A 152 -4.14 -19.48 7.70
CA LYS A 152 -4.17 -20.73 6.93
C LYS A 152 -2.79 -21.06 6.33
N PHE A 153 -2.09 -22.02 6.93
CA PHE A 153 -0.84 -22.61 6.41
C PHE A 153 0.15 -21.57 5.86
N ASP A 154 0.54 -21.70 4.60
CA ASP A 154 1.55 -20.90 3.93
C ASP A 154 1.03 -19.53 3.47
N CYS A 155 -0.26 -19.23 3.66
CA CYS A 155 -0.88 -17.97 3.26
C CYS A 155 -0.21 -16.78 3.95
N LEU A 156 0.28 -16.93 5.19
CA LEU A 156 1.00 -15.87 5.89
C LEU A 156 2.16 -15.32 5.04
N TRP A 157 3.04 -16.21 4.57
CA TRP A 157 4.25 -15.81 3.82
C TRP A 157 3.93 -15.37 2.40
N LEU A 158 2.87 -15.90 1.79
CA LEU A 158 2.46 -15.51 0.44
C LEU A 158 1.65 -14.21 0.40
N LYS A 159 1.05 -13.78 1.53
CA LYS A 159 0.20 -12.59 1.56
C LYS A 159 0.95 -11.29 1.23
N VAL A 160 2.24 -11.20 1.52
CA VAL A 160 3.05 -10.02 1.13
C VAL A 160 3.21 -9.89 -0.39
N VAL A 161 3.29 -11.02 -1.09
CA VAL A 161 3.37 -11.06 -2.56
C VAL A 161 2.01 -10.69 -3.16
N ASP A 162 0.94 -11.23 -2.61
CA ASP A 162 -0.44 -10.89 -2.99
C ASP A 162 -0.75 -9.40 -2.77
N ASP A 163 -0.41 -8.84 -1.61
CA ASP A 163 -0.58 -7.40 -1.33
C ASP A 163 0.13 -6.54 -2.37
N ARG A 164 1.40 -6.86 -2.68
CA ARG A 164 2.24 -6.07 -3.60
C ARG A 164 1.84 -6.23 -5.06
N ASP A 165 1.81 -7.47 -5.54
CA ASP A 165 1.79 -7.79 -6.97
C ASP A 165 0.38 -7.99 -7.53
N VAL A 166 -0.62 -8.17 -6.65
CA VAL A 166 -2.02 -8.32 -7.04
C VAL A 166 -2.80 -7.09 -6.58
N ILE A 167 -3.00 -6.91 -5.28
CA ILE A 167 -3.94 -5.91 -4.78
C ILE A 167 -3.45 -4.49 -5.10
N ARG A 168 -2.24 -4.14 -4.67
CA ARG A 168 -1.67 -2.79 -4.89
C ARG A 168 -1.49 -2.49 -6.37
N LYS A 169 -0.90 -3.42 -7.11
CA LYS A 169 -0.66 -3.27 -8.55
C LYS A 169 -1.94 -3.00 -9.35
N HIS A 170 -3.07 -3.56 -8.93
CA HIS A 170 -4.34 -3.47 -9.66
C HIS A 170 -5.40 -2.60 -8.96
N ALA A 171 -5.07 -1.87 -7.88
CA ALA A 171 -6.04 -1.15 -7.04
C ALA A 171 -6.94 -0.18 -7.81
N PHE A 172 -6.36 0.62 -8.72
CA PHE A 172 -7.09 1.52 -9.64
C PHE A 172 -7.23 0.96 -11.06
N GLY A 173 -6.96 -0.33 -11.24
CA GLY A 173 -7.14 -1.03 -12.51
C GLY A 173 -8.61 -1.38 -12.80
N ASN A 174 -8.82 -2.24 -13.79
CA ASN A 174 -10.14 -2.80 -14.06
C ASN A 174 -10.34 -4.12 -13.30
N PHE A 175 -11.59 -4.41 -12.97
CA PHE A 175 -11.96 -5.59 -12.20
C PHE A 175 -11.57 -6.92 -12.86
N PRO A 176 -11.77 -7.14 -14.18
CA PRO A 176 -11.32 -8.39 -14.83
C PRO A 176 -9.84 -8.69 -14.66
N ASP A 177 -8.97 -7.68 -14.79
CA ASP A 177 -7.53 -7.86 -14.62
C ASP A 177 -7.17 -8.17 -13.15
N LEU A 178 -7.81 -7.49 -12.20
CA LEU A 178 -7.62 -7.76 -10.77
C LEU A 178 -8.11 -9.16 -10.40
N LEU A 179 -9.28 -9.55 -10.88
CA LEU A 179 -9.84 -10.90 -10.70
C LEU A 179 -8.86 -11.93 -11.24
N TRP A 180 -8.39 -11.77 -12.48
CA TRP A 180 -7.42 -12.67 -13.09
C TRP A 180 -6.10 -12.75 -12.33
N ALA A 181 -5.58 -11.61 -11.85
CA ALA A 181 -4.36 -11.56 -11.06
C ALA A 181 -4.53 -12.25 -9.70
N SER A 182 -5.63 -12.00 -9.00
CA SER A 182 -5.99 -12.70 -7.76
C SER A 182 -6.09 -14.20 -8.01
N MET A 183 -6.63 -14.60 -9.17
CA MET A 183 -6.80 -16.01 -9.47
C MET A 183 -5.50 -16.80 -9.63
N HIS A 184 -4.43 -16.11 -9.99
CA HIS A 184 -3.10 -16.71 -10.17
C HIS A 184 -2.17 -16.35 -8.99
N SER A 185 -2.68 -15.69 -7.96
CA SER A 185 -1.94 -15.38 -6.75
C SER A 185 -1.59 -16.68 -6.02
N PRO A 186 -0.29 -16.94 -5.72
CA PRO A 186 0.08 -18.11 -4.90
C PRO A 186 -0.68 -18.14 -3.57
N ALA A 187 -0.91 -16.99 -2.94
CA ALA A 187 -1.64 -16.91 -1.69
C ALA A 187 -3.09 -17.38 -1.84
N MET A 188 -3.79 -16.95 -2.90
CA MET A 188 -5.18 -17.32 -3.15
C MET A 188 -5.32 -18.80 -3.52
N LEU A 189 -4.41 -19.30 -4.35
CA LEU A 189 -4.36 -20.73 -4.72
C LEU A 189 -4.21 -21.62 -3.49
N HIS A 190 -3.30 -21.25 -2.57
CA HIS A 190 -3.12 -21.92 -1.28
C HIS A 190 -4.34 -21.76 -0.35
N TYR A 191 -4.95 -20.57 -0.32
CA TYR A 191 -6.07 -20.28 0.56
C TYR A 191 -7.32 -21.10 0.23
N LEU A 192 -7.55 -21.40 -1.05
CA LEU A 192 -8.73 -22.13 -1.52
C LEU A 192 -8.45 -23.58 -1.92
N ASP A 193 -7.29 -24.10 -1.52
CA ASP A 193 -6.84 -25.48 -1.67
C ASP A 193 -6.70 -25.96 -3.13
N ASN A 194 -6.45 -25.04 -4.06
CA ASN A 194 -6.31 -25.41 -5.47
C ASN A 194 -5.00 -26.19 -5.75
N GLN A 195 -4.01 -26.12 -4.86
CA GLN A 195 -2.82 -26.98 -4.89
C GLN A 195 -3.13 -28.47 -4.64
N GLU A 196 -4.32 -28.78 -4.09
CA GLU A 196 -4.80 -30.16 -3.88
C GLU A 196 -5.67 -30.67 -5.03
N ASN A 197 -5.76 -29.92 -6.13
CA ASN A 197 -6.56 -30.29 -7.29
C ASN A 197 -5.79 -31.26 -8.20
N PHE A 198 -6.22 -32.53 -8.24
CA PHE A 198 -5.61 -33.56 -9.07
C PHE A 198 -6.62 -34.14 -10.07
N ALA A 199 -6.14 -34.62 -11.22
CA ALA A 199 -7.01 -35.12 -12.30
C ALA A 199 -8.00 -36.24 -11.89
N HIS A 200 -7.67 -37.00 -10.83
CA HIS A 200 -8.50 -38.08 -10.31
C HIS A 200 -9.21 -37.74 -8.99
N ALA A 201 -9.03 -36.52 -8.48
CA ALA A 201 -9.63 -35.98 -7.27
C ALA A 201 -9.76 -34.44 -7.42
N PRO A 202 -10.71 -33.97 -8.25
CA PRO A 202 -10.86 -32.54 -8.52
C PRO A 202 -11.30 -31.79 -7.25
N ASN A 203 -10.65 -30.66 -6.97
CA ASN A 203 -11.06 -29.75 -5.91
C ASN A 203 -11.86 -28.58 -6.51
N GLU A 204 -13.17 -28.58 -6.30
CA GLU A 204 -14.09 -27.57 -6.84
C GLU A 204 -14.18 -26.32 -5.97
N ASN A 205 -13.59 -26.33 -4.76
CA ASN A 205 -13.72 -25.22 -3.82
C ASN A 205 -13.32 -23.89 -4.45
N TYR A 206 -12.20 -23.88 -5.17
CA TYR A 206 -11.72 -22.66 -5.79
C TYR A 206 -12.64 -22.12 -6.90
N ALA A 207 -13.14 -23.00 -7.76
CA ALA A 207 -14.07 -22.61 -8.83
C ALA A 207 -15.41 -22.11 -8.26
N ARG A 208 -15.89 -22.72 -7.18
CA ARG A 208 -17.09 -22.28 -6.46
C ARG A 208 -16.89 -20.88 -5.89
N GLU A 209 -15.88 -20.66 -5.06
CA GLU A 209 -15.68 -19.36 -4.40
C GLU A 209 -15.40 -18.22 -5.40
N LEU A 210 -14.79 -18.52 -6.54
CA LEU A 210 -14.63 -17.54 -7.62
C LEU A 210 -15.98 -16.99 -8.09
N LEU A 211 -16.96 -17.87 -8.29
CA LEU A 211 -18.29 -17.50 -8.75
C LEU A 211 -19.13 -16.93 -7.61
N GLU A 212 -19.12 -17.57 -6.45
CA GLU A 212 -19.95 -17.26 -5.29
C GLU A 212 -19.51 -15.99 -4.55
N LEU A 213 -18.23 -15.89 -4.20
CA LEU A 213 -17.73 -14.81 -3.33
C LEU A 213 -17.11 -13.66 -4.12
N HIS A 214 -16.39 -13.98 -5.19
CA HIS A 214 -15.54 -12.98 -5.83
C HIS A 214 -16.16 -12.31 -7.05
N SER A 215 -17.21 -12.88 -7.68
CA SER A 215 -17.77 -12.32 -8.92
C SER A 215 -19.29 -12.22 -8.97
N LEU A 216 -20.02 -13.34 -9.05
CA LEU A 216 -21.44 -13.36 -9.39
C LEU A 216 -22.38 -13.33 -8.18
N GLY A 217 -21.95 -13.88 -7.05
CA GLY A 217 -22.78 -14.07 -5.87
C GLY A 217 -23.38 -15.47 -5.76
N VAL A 218 -23.78 -15.85 -4.55
CA VAL A 218 -24.30 -17.20 -4.23
C VAL A 218 -25.58 -17.59 -4.97
N ASP A 219 -26.42 -16.61 -5.32
CA ASP A 219 -27.71 -16.84 -5.95
C ASP A 219 -27.69 -16.63 -7.49
N ALA A 220 -26.51 -16.66 -8.11
CA ALA A 220 -26.35 -16.37 -9.54
C ALA A 220 -26.72 -17.53 -10.48
N GLY A 221 -26.92 -18.75 -9.95
CA GLY A 221 -27.55 -19.87 -10.67
C GLY A 221 -26.68 -20.61 -11.69
N TYR A 222 -25.40 -20.86 -11.35
CA TYR A 222 -24.45 -21.63 -12.18
C TYR A 222 -24.36 -23.11 -11.80
#